data_AF-A0AAU3WEB5-F1
#
_entry.id   AF-A0AAU3WEB5-F1
#
_cell.length_a   1.000
_cell.length_b   1.000
_cell.length_c   1.000
_cell.angle_alpha   90.00
_cell.angle_beta   90.00
_cell.angle_gamma   90.00
#
_symmetry.space_group_name_H-M   'P 1'
#
loop_
_entity.id
_entity.type
_entity.pdbx_description
1 polymer ?
#
loop_
_entity_poly.entity_id
_entity_poly.type
_entity_poly.pdbx_seq_one_letter_code
_entity_poly.pdbx_strand_id
1 'polypeptide(L)'
;MSDTGDNPTAGGAGDVTWGLERVLARPEFKETSGPTVIYASVPGPDAVEAAEKAGVGAAVTVTAGAAVDNRHAGPLTMTGVVHAVRHGDRDAETEVVLRVGSVHVIITRLRKPYHHEHDFTALALDPRGADIVLVKIGYLEPELFDMSVGWKLALTPGGVDQDLVRLGHRRIRRPLFPFDPDMAAPDLTARIIPPSNTPLTGGDE
;
A
#
# COMPACT_ATOMS: atom_id res chain seq x y z
N MET A 1 -4.36 -2.78 -9.11
CA MET A 1 -5.29 -2.40 -8.03
C MET A 1 -4.52 -1.58 -7.01
N SER A 2 -5.08 -0.49 -6.52
CA SER A 2 -4.42 0.29 -5.47
C SER A 2 -5.04 0.06 -4.10
N ASP A 3 -4.21 -0.25 -3.11
CA ASP A 3 -4.51 -0.20 -1.68
C ASP A 3 -4.39 1.25 -1.20
N THR A 4 -5.51 1.97 -1.17
CA THR A 4 -5.47 3.44 -0.99
C THR A 4 -5.36 3.86 0.47
N GLY A 5 -5.77 3.02 1.42
CA GLY A 5 -5.75 3.33 2.85
C GLY A 5 -4.36 3.38 3.47
N ASP A 6 -3.36 2.81 2.79
CA ASP A 6 -2.01 2.67 3.33
C ASP A 6 -0.90 3.11 2.35
N ASN A 7 -1.18 4.13 1.54
CA ASN A 7 -0.20 4.72 0.63
C ASN A 7 0.94 5.45 1.39
N PRO A 8 2.21 5.01 1.29
CA PRO A 8 3.34 5.67 1.94
C PRO A 8 3.55 7.13 1.51
N THR A 9 3.27 7.46 0.24
CA THR A 9 3.51 8.81 -0.29
C THR A 9 2.47 9.83 0.20
N ALA A 10 1.32 9.37 0.69
CA ALA A 10 0.28 10.19 1.31
C ALA A 10 0.43 10.31 2.84
N GLY A 11 1.46 9.69 3.42
CA GLY A 11 1.67 9.65 4.88
C GLY A 11 1.14 8.39 5.57
N GLY A 12 0.65 7.39 4.83
CA GLY A 12 0.29 6.08 5.38
C GLY A 12 1.52 5.34 5.91
N ALA A 13 1.34 4.39 6.83
CA ALA A 13 2.46 3.69 7.45
C ALA A 13 3.19 2.77 6.44
N GLY A 14 2.47 2.25 5.46
CA GLY A 14 2.96 1.29 4.46
C GLY A 14 2.98 -0.15 4.97
N ASP A 15 2.66 -0.38 6.24
CA ASP A 15 2.70 -1.69 6.90
C ASP A 15 1.34 -2.25 7.31
N VAL A 16 0.23 -1.59 6.97
CA VAL A 16 -1.11 -2.12 7.24
C VAL A 16 -1.30 -3.43 6.46
N THR A 17 -1.67 -4.49 7.18
CA THR A 17 -1.79 -5.86 6.65
C THR A 17 -3.20 -6.23 6.22
N TRP A 18 -4.20 -5.37 6.49
CA TRP A 18 -5.63 -5.67 6.25
C TRP A 18 -5.91 -6.13 4.82
N GLY A 19 -5.35 -5.43 3.82
CA GLY A 19 -5.53 -5.77 2.41
C GLY A 19 -4.94 -7.13 2.07
N LEU A 20 -3.69 -7.37 2.47
CA LEU A 20 -2.99 -8.64 2.27
C LEU A 20 -3.71 -9.81 2.95
N GLU A 21 -4.20 -9.62 4.17
CA GLU A 21 -4.97 -10.63 4.90
C GLU A 21 -6.24 -11.02 4.13
N ARG A 22 -6.99 -10.05 3.58
CA ARG A 22 -8.17 -10.33 2.75
C ARG A 22 -7.83 -11.08 1.47
N VAL A 23 -6.72 -10.72 0.81
CA VAL A 23 -6.24 -11.42 -0.39
C VAL A 23 -5.89 -12.86 -0.02
N LEU A 24 -5.01 -13.07 0.96
CA LEU A 24 -4.58 -14.42 1.35
C LEU A 24 -5.72 -15.29 1.87
N ALA A 25 -6.81 -14.72 2.38
CA ALA A 25 -8.00 -15.47 2.81
C ALA A 25 -8.85 -16.03 1.65
N ARG A 26 -8.69 -15.51 0.42
CA ARG A 26 -9.48 -15.95 -0.75
C ARG A 26 -9.14 -17.39 -1.16
N PRO A 27 -10.14 -18.25 -1.40
CA PRO A 27 -9.90 -19.64 -1.81
C PRO A 27 -9.20 -19.74 -3.17
N GLU A 28 -9.45 -18.79 -4.08
CA GLU A 28 -8.89 -18.82 -5.45
C GLU A 28 -7.36 -18.66 -5.47
N PHE A 29 -6.76 -18.11 -4.41
CA PHE A 29 -5.33 -17.87 -4.34
C PHE A 29 -4.55 -18.88 -3.47
N LYS A 30 -5.23 -19.90 -2.94
CA LYS A 30 -4.60 -20.90 -2.06
C LYS A 30 -3.68 -21.84 -2.82
N GLU A 31 -4.04 -22.20 -4.04
CA GLU A 31 -3.27 -23.10 -4.89
C GLU A 31 -2.32 -22.35 -5.80
N THR A 32 -1.16 -22.94 -6.08
CA THR A 32 -0.13 -22.34 -6.95
C THR A 32 -0.57 -22.18 -8.40
N SER A 33 -1.60 -22.91 -8.83
CA SER A 33 -2.23 -22.82 -10.15
C SER A 33 -3.36 -21.79 -10.22
N GLY A 34 -3.66 -21.10 -9.11
CA GLY A 34 -4.65 -20.03 -9.08
C GLY A 34 -4.17 -18.76 -9.80
N PRO A 35 -5.02 -17.72 -9.89
CA PRO A 35 -4.63 -16.45 -10.50
C PRO A 35 -3.43 -15.85 -9.79
N THR A 36 -2.46 -15.34 -10.56
CA THR A 36 -1.21 -14.78 -10.06
C THR A 36 -1.46 -13.39 -9.48
N VAL A 37 -1.13 -13.21 -8.21
CA VAL A 37 -1.23 -11.91 -7.53
C VAL A 37 0.16 -11.46 -7.09
N ILE A 38 0.49 -10.20 -7.33
CA ILE A 38 1.67 -9.54 -6.74
C ILE A 38 1.17 -8.53 -5.72
N TYR A 39 1.63 -8.61 -4.47
CA TYR A 39 1.31 -7.65 -3.42
C TYR A 39 2.56 -6.85 -3.03
N ALA A 40 2.57 -5.56 -3.38
CA ALA A 40 3.66 -4.63 -3.16
C ALA A 40 3.21 -3.50 -2.22
N SER A 41 3.61 -3.47 -0.96
CA SER A 41 4.46 -4.42 -0.22
C SER A 41 4.09 -4.35 1.27
N VAL A 42 4.77 -5.13 2.12
CA VAL A 42 4.71 -4.97 3.59
C VAL A 42 6.12 -4.91 4.19
N PRO A 43 6.45 -3.93 5.04
CA PRO A 43 7.69 -3.95 5.80
C PRO A 43 7.72 -5.09 6.81
N GLY A 44 8.88 -5.72 6.97
CA GLY A 44 9.12 -6.79 7.93
C GLY A 44 10.60 -7.16 8.01
N PRO A 45 11.43 -6.38 8.74
CA PRO A 45 12.87 -6.62 8.85
C PRO A 45 13.22 -8.05 9.28
N ASP A 46 12.54 -8.57 10.30
CA ASP A 46 12.77 -9.92 10.82
C ASP A 46 12.35 -11.01 9.83
N ALA A 47 11.29 -10.75 9.05
CA ALA A 47 10.83 -11.64 7.99
C ALA A 47 11.81 -11.67 6.80
N VAL A 48 12.39 -10.51 6.46
CA VAL A 48 13.45 -10.40 5.46
C VAL A 48 14.67 -11.21 5.90
N GLU A 49 15.17 -10.99 7.13
CA GLU A 49 16.33 -11.72 7.65
C GLU A 49 16.10 -13.24 7.65
N ALA A 50 14.92 -13.68 8.09
CA ALA A 50 14.56 -15.10 8.11
C ALA A 50 14.49 -15.70 6.69
N ALA A 51 13.92 -14.99 5.73
CA ALA A 51 13.82 -15.44 4.33
C ALA A 51 15.20 -15.45 3.63
N GLU A 52 16.04 -14.43 3.85
CA GLU A 52 17.42 -14.38 3.37
C GLU A 52 18.23 -15.57 3.88
N LYS A 53 18.14 -15.84 5.18
CA LYS A 53 18.85 -16.95 5.82
C LYS A 53 18.42 -18.32 5.29
N ALA A 54 17.13 -18.48 4.98
CA ALA A 54 16.61 -19.72 4.42
C ALA A 54 17.00 -19.91 2.95
N GLY A 55 17.07 -18.80 2.19
CA GLY A 55 17.46 -18.79 0.78
C GLY A 55 16.32 -19.05 -0.19
N VAL A 56 16.53 -18.65 -1.45
CA VAL A 56 15.58 -18.83 -2.54
C VAL A 56 15.24 -20.32 -2.73
N GLY A 57 13.95 -20.63 -2.88
CA GLY A 57 13.40 -21.98 -3.00
C GLY A 57 13.07 -22.64 -1.66
N ALA A 58 13.48 -22.09 -0.52
CA ALA A 58 13.16 -22.63 0.79
C ALA A 58 11.72 -22.29 1.22
N ALA A 59 11.07 -23.23 1.91
CA ALA A 59 9.82 -22.97 2.60
C ALA A 59 10.11 -22.33 3.97
N VAL A 60 9.46 -21.21 4.27
CA VAL A 60 9.62 -20.46 5.52
C VAL A 60 8.27 -20.02 6.07
N THR A 61 8.20 -19.89 7.39
CA THR A 61 7.09 -19.22 8.08
C THR A 61 7.63 -17.95 8.72
N VAL A 62 7.06 -16.81 8.35
CA VAL A 62 7.50 -15.48 8.78
C VAL A 62 6.30 -14.61 9.17
N THR A 63 6.53 -13.58 9.98
CA THR A 63 5.51 -12.59 10.36
C THR A 63 5.96 -11.21 9.92
N ALA A 64 5.11 -10.45 9.23
CA ALA A 64 5.42 -9.12 8.71
C ALA A 64 4.25 -8.14 8.82
N GLY A 65 4.55 -6.85 8.70
CA GLY A 65 3.60 -5.74 8.76
C GLY A 65 3.07 -5.41 10.16
N ALA A 66 2.29 -4.34 10.24
CA ALA A 66 1.58 -3.83 11.42
C ALA A 66 2.46 -3.62 12.67
N ALA A 67 3.71 -3.22 12.46
CA ALA A 67 4.62 -2.76 13.51
C ALA A 67 4.32 -1.30 13.91
N VAL A 68 3.83 -0.48 12.97
CA VAL A 68 3.48 0.93 13.15
C VAL A 68 1.97 1.12 13.23
N ASP A 69 1.21 0.59 12.27
CA ASP A 69 -0.26 0.69 12.26
C ASP A 69 -0.94 -0.68 12.29
N ASN A 70 -1.36 -1.09 13.49
CA ASN A 70 -2.08 -2.33 13.73
C ASN A 70 -3.58 -2.14 14.02
N ARG A 71 -4.12 -0.93 13.79
CA ARG A 71 -5.51 -0.58 14.17
C ARG A 71 -6.56 -1.36 13.39
N HIS A 72 -6.21 -1.81 12.19
CA HIS A 72 -7.14 -2.45 11.27
C HIS A 72 -6.88 -3.95 11.10
N ALA A 73 -5.63 -4.38 11.24
CA ALA A 73 -5.21 -5.77 11.26
C ALA A 73 -3.84 -5.86 11.97
N GLY A 74 -3.57 -6.98 12.64
CA GLY A 74 -2.29 -7.22 13.31
C GLY A 74 -1.19 -7.71 12.36
N PRO A 75 0.03 -7.94 12.87
CA PRO A 75 1.10 -8.55 12.09
C PRO A 75 0.64 -9.89 11.50
N LEU A 76 1.02 -10.15 10.24
CA LEU A 76 0.51 -11.28 9.50
C LEU A 76 1.55 -12.39 9.39
N THR A 77 1.24 -13.56 9.96
CA THR A 77 2.05 -14.77 9.81
C THR A 77 1.70 -15.49 8.51
N MET A 78 2.72 -15.78 7.71
CA MET A 78 2.60 -16.38 6.39
C MET A 78 3.59 -17.54 6.26
N THR A 79 3.14 -18.64 5.67
CA THR A 79 4.00 -19.76 5.28
C THR A 79 4.04 -19.84 3.76
N GLY A 80 5.23 -19.83 3.18
CA GLY A 80 5.40 -19.82 1.73
C GLY A 80 6.82 -20.19 1.31
N VAL A 81 7.07 -20.12 0.01
CA VAL A 81 8.39 -20.37 -0.58
C VAL A 81 9.07 -19.04 -0.88
N VAL A 82 10.34 -18.89 -0.51
CA VAL A 82 11.14 -17.71 -0.87
C VAL A 82 11.36 -17.73 -2.39
N HIS A 83 10.70 -16.82 -3.11
CA HIS A 83 10.76 -16.72 -4.57
C HIS A 83 11.98 -15.94 -5.03
N ALA A 84 12.29 -14.82 -4.36
CA ALA A 84 13.41 -13.97 -4.71
C ALA A 84 13.96 -13.24 -3.48
N VAL A 85 15.24 -12.86 -3.55
CA VAL A 85 15.92 -12.00 -2.59
C VAL A 85 16.70 -10.97 -3.39
N ARG A 86 16.55 -9.69 -3.05
CA ARG A 86 17.27 -8.58 -3.67
C ARG A 86 17.89 -7.70 -2.60
N HIS A 87 19.16 -7.37 -2.81
CA HIS A 87 19.91 -6.44 -1.96
C HIS A 87 20.26 -5.17 -2.73
N GLY A 88 20.60 -4.11 -1.98
CA GLY A 88 21.10 -2.86 -2.54
C GLY A 88 20.01 -1.96 -3.11
N ASP A 89 18.76 -2.18 -2.72
CA ASP A 89 17.71 -1.19 -3.00
C ASP A 89 17.98 0.07 -2.19
N ARG A 90 17.83 1.24 -2.82
CA ARG A 90 18.14 2.53 -2.18
C ARG A 90 17.23 2.83 -0.99
N ASP A 91 15.96 2.42 -1.07
CA ASP A 91 14.91 2.84 -0.15
C ASP A 91 14.52 1.69 0.80
N ALA A 92 14.51 0.44 0.30
CA ALA A 92 14.18 -0.76 1.08
C ALA A 92 15.40 -1.45 1.71
N GLU A 93 16.63 -1.15 1.27
CA GLU A 93 17.88 -1.91 1.52
C GLU A 93 17.84 -3.34 0.96
N THR A 94 17.02 -4.19 1.56
CA THR A 94 16.78 -5.58 1.16
C THR A 94 15.29 -5.80 0.96
N GLU A 95 14.96 -6.53 -0.10
CA GLU A 95 13.62 -6.97 -0.44
C GLU A 95 13.61 -8.49 -0.62
N VAL A 96 12.56 -9.16 -0.15
CA VAL A 96 12.32 -10.58 -0.41
C VAL A 96 10.92 -10.77 -0.98
N VAL A 97 10.75 -11.79 -1.81
CA VAL A 97 9.43 -12.20 -2.28
C VAL A 97 9.09 -13.54 -1.65
N LEU A 98 8.00 -13.59 -0.89
CA LEU A 98 7.45 -14.83 -0.37
C LEU A 98 6.24 -15.24 -1.21
N ARG A 99 6.27 -16.42 -1.81
CA ARG A 99 5.13 -16.99 -2.54
C ARG A 99 4.27 -17.83 -1.60
N VAL A 100 3.04 -17.40 -1.39
CA VAL A 100 2.00 -18.08 -0.60
C VAL A 100 0.86 -18.45 -1.55
N GLY A 101 0.73 -19.74 -1.89
CA GLY A 101 -0.19 -20.16 -2.96
C GLY A 101 0.17 -19.52 -4.30
N SER A 102 -0.78 -18.80 -4.91
CA SER A 102 -0.53 -18.00 -6.13
C SER A 102 -0.16 -16.53 -5.86
N VAL A 103 -0.04 -16.12 -4.59
CA VAL A 103 0.27 -14.74 -4.20
C VAL A 103 1.76 -14.57 -3.96
N HIS A 104 2.38 -13.63 -4.66
CA HIS A 104 3.75 -13.17 -4.44
C HIS A 104 3.71 -11.93 -3.56
N VAL A 105 4.09 -12.08 -2.29
CA VAL A 105 4.13 -11.00 -1.31
C VAL A 105 5.53 -10.43 -1.28
N ILE A 106 5.67 -9.14 -1.62
CA ILE A 106 6.93 -8.44 -1.47
C ILE A 106 7.05 -7.95 -0.03
N ILE A 107 8.09 -8.40 0.66
CA ILE A 107 8.41 -8.02 2.03
C ILE A 107 9.71 -7.21 2.00
N THR A 108 9.71 -6.03 2.61
CA THR A 108 10.84 -5.11 2.57
C THR A 108 11.45 -4.93 3.96
N ARG A 109 12.76 -4.67 4.02
CA ARG A 109 13.43 -4.35 5.28
C ARG A 109 13.02 -2.97 5.77
N LEU A 110 13.06 -1.97 4.87
CA LEU A 110 12.55 -0.63 5.13
C LEU A 110 11.33 -0.31 4.26
N ARG A 111 10.53 0.67 4.72
CA ARG A 111 9.34 1.15 4.02
C ARG A 111 9.72 1.77 2.66
N LYS A 112 9.16 1.24 1.58
CA LYS A 112 9.41 1.67 0.19
C LYS A 112 8.11 1.72 -0.63
N PRO A 113 7.89 2.75 -1.46
CA PRO A 113 6.83 2.75 -2.47
C PRO A 113 7.26 2.01 -3.77
N TYR A 114 6.29 1.47 -4.51
CA TYR A 114 6.52 0.76 -5.78
C TYR A 114 5.85 1.52 -6.92
N HIS A 115 6.64 2.16 -7.78
CA HIS A 115 6.15 3.11 -8.80
C HIS A 115 6.51 2.68 -10.23
N HIS A 116 7.54 1.86 -10.39
CA HIS A 116 8.11 1.55 -11.70
C HIS A 116 8.05 0.06 -11.99
N GLU A 117 8.02 -0.31 -13.27
CA GLU A 117 8.03 -1.72 -13.70
C GLU A 117 9.29 -2.45 -13.18
N HIS A 118 10.42 -1.73 -13.12
CA HIS A 118 11.69 -2.29 -12.63
C HIS A 118 11.66 -2.65 -11.14
N ASP A 119 10.76 -2.05 -10.33
CA ASP A 119 10.61 -2.42 -8.92
C ASP A 119 10.15 -3.88 -8.77
N PHE A 120 9.47 -4.43 -9.79
CA PHE A 120 9.00 -5.82 -9.82
C PHE A 120 9.96 -6.74 -10.57
N THR A 121 10.44 -6.33 -11.75
CA THR A 121 11.30 -7.20 -12.57
C THR A 121 12.65 -7.46 -11.91
N ALA A 122 13.16 -6.52 -11.11
CA ALA A 122 14.36 -6.71 -10.30
C ALA A 122 14.18 -7.78 -9.19
N LEU A 123 12.93 -8.12 -8.85
CA LEU A 123 12.55 -9.18 -7.91
C LEU A 123 12.16 -10.49 -8.62
N ALA A 124 12.55 -10.64 -9.90
CA ALA A 124 12.19 -11.79 -10.74
C ALA A 124 10.67 -12.03 -10.80
N LEU A 125 9.88 -10.95 -10.78
CA LEU A 125 8.45 -10.96 -10.99
C LEU A 125 8.11 -10.47 -12.40
N ASP A 126 7.02 -10.99 -12.97
CA ASP A 126 6.44 -10.52 -14.22
C ASP A 126 5.14 -9.75 -13.89
N PRO A 127 5.18 -8.41 -13.74
CA PRO A 127 3.99 -7.63 -13.41
C PRO A 127 2.99 -7.54 -14.58
N ARG A 128 3.43 -7.70 -15.83
CA ARG A 128 2.56 -7.64 -17.01
C ARG A 128 1.82 -8.97 -17.24
N GLY A 129 2.41 -10.09 -16.83
CA GLY A 129 1.79 -11.42 -16.86
C GLY A 129 0.93 -11.76 -15.63
N ALA A 130 0.96 -10.93 -14.57
CA ALA A 130 0.16 -11.16 -13.37
C ALA A 130 -1.32 -10.79 -13.58
N ASP A 131 -2.23 -11.58 -13.02
CA ASP A 131 -3.67 -11.29 -13.06
C ASP A 131 -4.03 -10.06 -12.21
N ILE A 132 -3.32 -9.85 -11.09
CA ILE A 132 -3.50 -8.71 -10.21
C ILE A 132 -2.14 -8.22 -9.70
N VAL A 133 -1.83 -6.94 -9.95
CA VAL A 133 -0.78 -6.21 -9.24
C VAL A 133 -1.42 -5.27 -8.23
N LEU A 134 -1.09 -5.46 -6.96
CA LEU A 134 -1.53 -4.67 -5.82
C LEU A 134 -0.39 -3.76 -5.37
N VAL A 135 -0.62 -2.46 -5.41
CA VAL A 135 0.33 -1.42 -4.99
C VAL A 135 -0.32 -0.48 -3.97
N LYS A 136 0.48 0.19 -3.15
CA LYS A 136 -0.01 1.18 -2.18
C LYS A 136 0.22 2.61 -2.70
N ILE A 137 -0.72 3.14 -3.49
CA ILE A 137 -0.57 4.44 -4.15
C ILE A 137 -1.87 5.24 -4.36
N GLY A 138 -1.83 6.56 -4.20
CA GLY A 138 -3.01 7.44 -4.31
C GLY A 138 -3.41 7.84 -5.74
N TYR A 139 -2.46 7.85 -6.67
CA TYR A 139 -2.65 8.10 -8.11
C TYR A 139 -1.96 6.99 -8.90
N LEU A 140 -2.33 6.75 -10.15
CA LEU A 140 -1.67 5.69 -10.93
C LEU A 140 -0.44 6.26 -11.62
N GLU A 141 0.75 5.81 -11.22
CA GLU A 141 2.03 6.21 -11.84
C GLU A 141 2.04 5.84 -13.33
N PRO A 142 2.73 6.61 -14.19
CA PRO A 142 2.70 6.40 -15.64
C PRO A 142 3.05 4.98 -16.08
N GLU A 143 4.10 4.37 -15.51
CA GLU A 143 4.49 3.00 -15.86
C GLU A 143 3.49 1.96 -15.36
N LEU A 144 2.95 2.14 -14.15
CA LEU A 144 1.89 1.27 -13.63
C LEU A 144 0.60 1.39 -14.45
N PHE A 145 0.30 2.58 -14.96
CA PHE A 145 -0.82 2.83 -15.86
C PHE A 145 -0.61 2.09 -17.19
N ASP A 146 0.56 2.21 -17.79
CA ASP A 146 0.93 1.54 -19.04
C ASP A 146 0.89 0.01 -18.93
N MET A 147 1.30 -0.54 -17.78
CA MET A 147 1.18 -1.98 -17.51
C MET A 147 -0.27 -2.44 -17.31
N SER A 148 -1.19 -1.55 -16.96
CA SER A 148 -2.54 -1.93 -16.55
C SER A 148 -3.46 -2.17 -17.76
N VAL A 149 -4.17 -3.31 -17.75
CA VAL A 149 -5.34 -3.54 -18.64
C VAL A 149 -6.63 -2.93 -18.06
N GLY A 150 -6.57 -2.51 -16.81
CA GLY A 150 -7.63 -1.86 -16.05
C GLY A 150 -7.15 -1.58 -14.64
N TRP A 151 -7.73 -0.56 -14.00
CA TRP A 151 -7.35 -0.16 -12.65
C TRP A 151 -8.57 0.03 -11.75
N LYS A 152 -8.35 -0.20 -10.45
CA LYS A 152 -9.35 -0.05 -9.39
C LYS A 152 -8.65 0.49 -8.15
N LEU A 153 -9.33 1.38 -7.44
CA LEU A 153 -8.98 1.80 -6.09
C LEU A 153 -9.74 0.92 -5.10
N ALA A 154 -9.02 0.20 -4.26
CA ALA A 154 -9.59 -0.50 -3.12
C ALA A 154 -9.61 0.49 -1.94
N LEU A 155 -10.82 0.84 -1.48
CA LEU A 155 -11.05 1.73 -0.33
C LEU A 155 -10.74 1.02 1.01
N THR A 156 -9.51 0.51 1.10
CA THR A 156 -8.98 -0.17 2.27
C THR A 156 -8.90 0.78 3.47
N PRO A 157 -9.10 0.27 4.70
CA PRO A 157 -8.80 1.04 5.90
C PRO A 157 -7.31 1.40 5.98
N GLY A 158 -7.01 2.56 6.58
CA GLY A 158 -5.68 2.88 7.05
C GLY A 158 -5.52 4.36 7.41
N GLY A 159 -4.29 4.78 7.69
CA GLY A 159 -3.99 6.16 8.06
C GLY A 159 -4.32 7.22 6.99
N VAL A 160 -4.49 6.80 5.74
CA VAL A 160 -4.80 7.66 4.59
C VAL A 160 -6.04 7.18 3.82
N ASP A 161 -7.01 6.62 4.57
CA ASP A 161 -8.30 6.13 4.07
C ASP A 161 -9.00 7.16 3.17
N GLN A 162 -9.45 6.70 2.01
CA GLN A 162 -10.17 7.53 1.02
C GLN A 162 -11.65 7.66 1.35
N ASP A 163 -12.19 6.80 2.21
CA ASP A 163 -13.45 7.06 2.90
C ASP A 163 -13.16 7.91 4.14
N LEU A 164 -13.08 9.22 3.91
CA LEU A 164 -12.62 10.22 4.88
C LEU A 164 -13.38 10.16 6.21
N VAL A 165 -14.66 9.81 6.19
CA VAL A 165 -15.50 9.77 7.39
C VAL A 165 -14.99 8.70 8.38
N ARG A 166 -14.37 7.62 7.89
CA ARG A 166 -13.77 6.56 8.73
C ARG A 166 -12.54 7.01 9.50
N LEU A 167 -11.83 8.06 9.07
CA LEU A 167 -10.66 8.60 9.78
C LEU A 167 -11.01 9.22 11.14
N GLY A 168 -12.28 9.62 11.33
CA GLY A 168 -12.78 10.05 12.64
C GLY A 168 -12.12 11.31 13.19
N HIS A 169 -11.79 12.30 12.35
CA HIS A 169 -11.15 13.55 12.78
C HIS A 169 -11.96 14.33 13.83
N ARG A 170 -11.30 14.73 14.92
CA ARG A 170 -11.92 15.42 16.07
C ARG A 170 -11.45 16.86 16.32
N ARG A 171 -10.31 17.26 15.74
CA ARG A 171 -9.69 18.60 15.91
C ARG A 171 -9.65 19.35 14.59
N ILE A 172 -10.82 19.50 13.98
CA ILE A 172 -11.05 20.19 12.71
C ILE A 172 -12.04 21.34 12.95
N ARG A 173 -11.96 22.41 12.13
CA ARG A 173 -12.99 23.45 12.13
C ARG A 173 -14.29 22.83 11.62
N ARG A 174 -15.37 23.00 12.37
CA ARG A 174 -16.70 22.49 12.03
C ARG A 174 -17.69 23.66 11.91
N PRO A 175 -18.72 23.56 11.05
CA PRO A 175 -19.03 22.40 10.20
C PRO A 175 -18.07 22.23 9.02
N LEU A 176 -17.74 20.99 8.67
CA LEU A 176 -16.88 20.65 7.54
C LEU A 176 -17.43 19.45 6.79
N PHE A 177 -17.69 19.61 5.50
CA PHE A 177 -18.00 18.50 4.60
C PHE A 177 -16.76 17.62 4.42
N PRO A 178 -16.84 16.28 4.48
CA PRO A 178 -18.04 15.44 4.62
C PRO A 178 -18.36 15.02 6.07
N PHE A 179 -17.70 15.57 7.09
CA PHE A 179 -17.85 15.18 8.50
C PHE A 179 -19.12 15.70 9.18
N ASP A 180 -19.72 16.76 8.63
CA ASP A 180 -20.97 17.38 9.10
C ASP A 180 -21.97 17.42 7.92
N PRO A 181 -22.70 16.31 7.65
CA PRO A 181 -23.53 16.18 6.44
C PRO A 181 -24.74 17.13 6.40
N ASP A 182 -25.18 17.60 7.57
CA ASP A 182 -26.33 18.51 7.72
C ASP A 182 -25.92 20.00 7.68
N MET A 183 -24.67 20.31 7.31
CA MET A 183 -24.21 21.70 7.22
C MET A 183 -24.88 22.47 6.08
N ALA A 184 -24.97 23.80 6.24
CA ALA A 184 -25.40 24.66 5.14
C ALA A 184 -24.46 24.53 3.93
N ALA A 185 -24.99 24.71 2.72
CA ALA A 185 -24.18 24.69 1.50
C ALA A 185 -23.07 25.76 1.59
N PRO A 186 -21.79 25.38 1.41
CA PRO A 186 -20.70 26.35 1.43
C PRO A 186 -20.81 27.30 0.23
N ASP A 187 -20.32 28.54 0.39
CA ASP A 187 -20.14 29.45 -0.74
C ASP A 187 -18.98 28.94 -1.61
N LEU A 188 -19.31 28.42 -2.79
CA LEU A 188 -18.35 27.89 -3.76
C LEU A 188 -17.91 28.96 -4.78
N THR A 189 -18.24 30.23 -4.56
CA THR A 189 -17.81 31.32 -5.43
C THR A 189 -16.29 31.45 -5.41
N ALA A 190 -15.67 31.48 -6.59
CA ALA A 190 -14.24 31.62 -6.71
C ALA A 190 -13.77 32.96 -6.12
N ARG A 191 -12.76 32.90 -5.25
CA ARG A 191 -12.07 34.08 -4.70
C ARG A 191 -10.65 34.13 -5.26
N ILE A 192 -10.28 35.28 -5.81
CA ILE A 192 -8.89 35.52 -6.22
C ILE A 192 -8.11 35.96 -4.98
N ILE A 193 -7.18 35.13 -4.55
CA ILE A 193 -6.30 35.44 -3.42
C ILE A 193 -5.05 36.14 -3.98
N PRO A 194 -4.55 37.20 -3.33
CA PRO A 194 -3.29 37.83 -3.74
C PRO A 194 -2.12 36.82 -3.79
N PRO A 195 -1.09 37.08 -4.62
CA PRO A 195 0.08 36.22 -4.68
C PRO A 195 0.75 36.05 -3.31
N SER A 196 1.40 34.91 -3.07
CA SER A 196 1.96 34.51 -1.77
C SER A 196 3.05 35.44 -1.21
N ASN A 197 3.58 36.36 -2.02
CA ASN A 197 4.50 37.40 -1.61
C ASN A 197 3.81 38.68 -1.09
N THR A 198 2.49 38.66 -0.94
CA THR A 198 1.70 39.76 -0.37
C THR A 198 0.98 39.30 0.90
N PRO A 199 0.76 40.19 1.89
CA PRO A 199 0.06 39.83 3.11
C PRO A 199 -1.35 39.29 2.82
N LEU A 200 -1.67 38.13 3.38
CA LEU A 200 -3.04 37.63 3.40
C LEU A 200 -3.85 38.53 4.35
N THR A 201 -5.03 38.97 3.90
CA THR A 201 -5.89 39.94 4.62
C THR A 201 -7.30 39.40 4.86
N GLY A 202 -7.52 38.10 4.70
CA GLY A 202 -8.81 37.44 4.86
C GLY A 202 -9.08 36.97 6.29
N GLY A 203 -10.36 36.94 6.70
CA GLY A 203 -10.79 36.64 8.07
C GLY A 203 -10.75 35.17 8.51
N ASP A 204 -10.16 34.27 7.71
CA ASP A 204 -10.08 32.83 8.01
C ASP A 204 -8.68 32.38 8.45
N GLU A 205 -7.91 33.28 9.09
CA GLU A 205 -6.72 32.90 9.87
C GLU A 205 -7.12 32.33 11.24
#